data_AF-A0A949M7J8-F1
#
_entry.id   AF-A0A949M7J8-F1
#
_cell.length_a   1.000
_cell.length_b   1.000
_cell.length_c   1.000
_cell.angle_alpha   90.00
_cell.angle_beta   90.00
_cell.angle_gamma   90.00
#
_symmetry.space_group_name_H-M   'P 1'
#
loop_
_entity.id
_entity.type
_entity.pdbx_description
1 polymer ?
#
loop_
_entity_poly.entity_id
_entity_poly.type
_entity_poly.pdbx_seq_one_letter_code
_entity_poly.pdbx_strand_id
1 'polypeptide(L)' 'RAQETLDELILQKDQMERECLADIDRVKRDYSVENLVLEPVEVPLRKSDTKIKMLWLTWVPWQIDPQGNQTCLVETIDG' A
#
# COMPACT_ATOMS: atom_id res chain seq x y z
N ARG A 1 3.91 47.11 -2.97
CA ARG A 1 3.63 46.39 -4.25
C ARG A 1 4.54 45.19 -4.43
N ALA A 2 5.82 45.31 -4.80
CA ALA A 2 6.69 44.13 -4.96
C ALA A 2 6.87 43.31 -3.66
N GLN A 3 6.99 44.00 -2.51
CA GLN A 3 7.09 43.34 -1.20
C GLN A 3 5.79 42.60 -0.83
N GLU A 4 4.64 43.24 -1.00
CA GLU A 4 3.33 42.64 -0.72
C GLU A 4 3.10 41.38 -1.57
N THR A 5 3.48 41.42 -2.85
CA THR A 5 3.41 40.25 -3.74
C THR A 5 4.36 39.14 -3.31
N LEU A 6 5.56 39.46 -2.81
CA LEU A 6 6.48 38.47 -2.28
C LEU A 6 5.92 37.80 -1.01
N ASP A 7 5.33 38.60 -0.12
CA ASP A 7 4.74 38.10 1.12
C ASP A 7 3.52 37.19 0.85
N GLU A 8 2.69 37.54 -0.14
CA GLU A 8 1.58 36.70 -0.62
C GLU A 8 2.07 35.37 -1.21
N LEU A 9 3.13 35.40 -2.02
CA LEU A 9 3.71 34.19 -2.62
C LEU A 9 4.31 33.26 -1.57
N ILE A 10 4.96 33.80 -0.54
CA ILE A 10 5.48 33.00 0.58
C ILE A 10 4.31 32.32 1.31
N LEU A 11 3.24 33.07 1.59
CA LEU A 11 2.07 32.52 2.28
C LEU A 11 1.41 31.38 1.50
N GLN A 12 1.27 31.54 0.17
CA GLN A 12 0.74 30.51 -0.71
C GLN A 12 1.65 29.28 -0.76
N LYS A 13 2.96 29.48 -0.87
CA LYS A 13 3.95 28.41 -0.90
C LYS A 13 3.93 27.60 0.40
N ASP A 14 3.89 28.26 1.55
CA ASP A 14 3.81 27.60 2.85
C ASP A 14 2.49 26.84 3.03
N GLN A 15 1.38 27.38 2.49
CA GLN A 15 0.10 26.68 2.48
C GLN A 15 0.17 25.39 1.65
N MET A 16 0.74 25.45 0.45
CA MET A 16 0.92 24.28 -0.42
C MET A 16 1.83 23.23 0.22
N GLU A 17 2.91 23.63 0.90
CA GLU A 17 3.78 22.71 1.62
C GLU A 17 3.04 21.98 2.75
N ARG A 18 2.20 22.69 3.50
CA ARG A 18 1.37 22.07 4.55
C ARG A 18 0.39 21.06 3.99
N GLU A 19 -0.28 21.38 2.89
CA GLU A 19 -1.23 20.47 2.22
C GLU A 19 -0.53 19.21 1.72
N CYS A 20 0.63 19.37 1.07
CA CYS A 20 1.44 18.26 0.60
C CYS A 20 1.90 17.34 1.75
N LEU A 21 2.37 17.90 2.86
CA LEU A 21 2.76 17.13 4.04
C LEU A 21 1.57 16.36 4.65
N ALA A 22 0.40 16.99 4.72
CA ALA A 22 -0.81 16.35 5.20
C ALA A 22 -1.23 15.15 4.32
N ASP A 23 -1.09 15.28 3.00
CA ASP A 23 -1.37 14.19 2.06
C ASP A 23 -0.36 13.04 2.19
N ILE A 24 0.93 13.35 2.36
CA ILE A 24 1.96 12.34 2.62
C ILE A 24 1.64 11.57 3.90
N ASP A 25 1.28 12.26 4.97
CA ASP A 25 0.94 11.63 6.26
C ASP A 25 -0.36 10.82 6.20
N ARG A 26 -1.32 11.24 5.36
CA ARG A 26 -2.50 10.43 5.05
C ARG A 26 -2.11 9.13 4.36
N VAL A 27 -1.35 9.19 3.27
CA VAL A 27 -0.90 8.01 2.51
C VAL A 27 -0.09 7.06 3.41
N LYS A 28 0.84 7.59 4.22
CA LYS A 28 1.61 6.76 5.17
C LYS A 28 0.73 6.01 6.16
N ARG A 29 -0.36 6.63 6.64
CA ARG A 29 -1.31 5.97 7.54
C ARG A 29 -2.13 4.93 6.80
N ASP A 30 -2.73 5.29 5.67
CA ASP A 30 -3.64 4.42 4.92
C ASP A 30 -2.95 3.14 4.45
N TYR A 31 -1.67 3.24 4.06
CA TYR A 31 -0.87 2.13 3.55
C TYR A 31 0.19 1.62 4.54
N SER A 32 0.07 1.93 5.84
CA SER A 32 0.96 1.40 6.86
C SER A 32 0.89 -0.12 6.90
N VAL A 33 2.05 -0.78 7.00
CA VAL A 33 2.17 -2.24 7.17
C VAL A 33 1.41 -2.74 8.40
N GLU A 34 1.26 -1.88 9.42
CA GLU A 34 0.49 -2.17 10.64
C GLU A 34 -1.02 -2.32 10.38
N ASN A 35 -1.53 -1.77 9.28
CA ASN A 35 -2.93 -1.87 8.86
C ASN A 35 -3.20 -3.03 7.87
N LEU A 36 -2.21 -3.89 7.61
CA LEU A 36 -2.41 -5.06 6.76
C LEU A 36 -3.40 -6.03 7.41
N VAL A 37 -4.54 -6.22 6.76
CA VAL A 37 -5.51 -7.25 7.14
C VAL A 37 -5.07 -8.56 6.48
N LEU A 38 -4.88 -9.61 7.31
CA LEU A 38 -4.60 -10.94 6.83
C LEU A 38 -5.91 -11.67 6.54
N GLU A 39 -6.06 -12.20 5.33
CA GLU A 39 -7.19 -13.05 4.98
C GLU A 39 -6.81 -14.53 5.20
N PRO A 40 -7.60 -15.29 5.99
CA PRO A 40 -7.38 -16.72 6.12
C PRO A 40 -7.77 -17.41 4.81
N VAL A 41 -6.86 -18.21 4.26
CA VAL A 41 -7.13 -19.06 3.09
C VAL A 41 -7.17 -20.51 3.55
N GLU A 42 -8.28 -21.20 3.27
CA GLU A 42 -8.38 -22.64 3.50
C GLU A 42 -7.67 -23.39 2.37
N VAL A 43 -6.63 -24.15 2.73
CA VAL A 43 -5.93 -25.02 1.79
C VAL A 43 -6.56 -26.42 1.85
N PRO A 44 -7.16 -26.92 0.76
CA PRO A 44 -7.82 -28.23 0.78
C PRO A 44 -6.79 -29.36 0.91
N LEU A 45 -7.03 -30.27 1.86
CA LEU A 45 -6.21 -31.47 2.03
C LEU A 45 -6.41 -32.43 0.84
N ARG A 46 -5.31 -32.85 0.21
CA ARG A 46 -5.31 -33.90 -0.81
C ARG A 46 -5.27 -35.26 -0.12
N LYS A 47 -5.77 -36.31 -0.77
CA LYS A 47 -5.81 -37.69 -0.23
C LYS A 47 -4.44 -38.25 0.18
N SER A 48 -3.34 -37.67 -0.31
CA SER A 48 -1.96 -38.02 0.05
C SER A 48 -1.43 -37.30 1.29
N ASP A 49 -2.13 -36.28 1.79
CA ASP A 49 -1.65 -35.43 2.89
C ASP A 49 -1.83 -36.16 4.23
N THR A 50 -0.85 -37.01 4.55
CA THR A 50 -0.88 -37.85 5.75
C THR A 50 -0.42 -37.09 7.01
N LYS A 51 0.34 -35.99 6.82
CA LYS A 51 0.82 -35.07 7.87
C LYS A 51 1.03 -33.67 7.30
N ILE A 52 0.48 -32.63 7.94
CA ILE A 52 0.84 -31.23 7.65
C ILE A 52 2.21 -30.98 8.27
N LYS A 53 3.27 -30.93 7.43
CA LYS A 53 4.64 -30.77 7.92
C LYS A 53 5.06 -29.32 8.13
N MET A 54 4.40 -28.34 7.51
CA MET A 54 4.87 -26.96 7.51
C MET A 54 3.73 -25.97 7.25
N LEU A 55 3.53 -25.03 8.16
CA LEU A 55 2.69 -23.84 8.01
C LEU A 55 3.60 -22.67 7.59
N TRP A 56 3.26 -21.99 6.50
CA TRP A 56 3.99 -20.83 6.01
C TRP A 56 3.04 -19.65 5.91
N LEU A 57 3.50 -18.48 6.34
CA LEU A 57 2.82 -17.22 6.09
C LEU A 57 3.53 -16.55 4.90
N THR A 58 2.85 -16.52 3.76
CA THR A 58 3.39 -15.96 2.51
C THR A 58 2.73 -14.62 2.22
N TRP A 59 3.53 -13.57 2.10
CA TRP A 59 3.06 -12.29 1.57
C TRP A 59 3.19 -12.31 0.04
N VAL A 60 2.08 -12.07 -0.65
CA VAL A 60 2.01 -11.99 -2.12
C VAL A 60 1.68 -10.55 -2.48
N PRO A 61 2.66 -9.74 -2.88
CA PRO A 61 2.42 -8.34 -3.20
C PRO A 61 1.65 -8.19 -4.52
N TRP A 62 0.67 -7.30 -4.52
CA TRP A 62 -0.11 -6.92 -5.69
C TRP A 62 0.11 -5.45 -6.01
N GLN A 63 0.27 -5.14 -7.29
CA GLN A 63 0.23 -3.77 -7.78
C GLN A 63 -1.16 -3.46 -8.31
N ILE A 64 -1.72 -2.33 -7.91
CA ILE A 64 -2.99 -1.81 -8.43
C ILE A 64 -2.70 -0.54 -9.23
N ASP A 65 -3.15 -0.48 -10.48
CA ASP A 65 -3.01 0.71 -11.32
C ASP A 65 -4.10 1.77 -11.04
N PRO A 66 -3.99 3.00 -11.57
CA PRO A 66 -5.01 4.04 -11.39
C PRO A 66 -6.41 3.69 -11.92
N GLN A 67 -6.52 2.66 -12.76
CA GLN A 67 -7.78 2.14 -13.31
C GLN A 67 -8.35 1.00 -12.46
N GLY A 68 -7.65 0.57 -11.41
CA GLY A 68 -8.05 -0.50 -10.51
C GLY A 68 -7.65 -1.91 -10.98
N ASN A 69 -6.87 -2.05 -12.05
CA ASN A 69 -6.38 -3.35 -12.50
C ASN A 69 -5.31 -3.87 -11.55
N GLN A 70 -5.39 -5.16 -11.22
CA GLN A 70 -4.51 -5.80 -10.25
C GLN A 70 -3.51 -6.71 -10.98
N THR A 71 -2.23 -6.55 -10.68
CA THR A 71 -1.15 -7.39 -11.20
C THR A 71 -0.38 -7.99 -10.04
N CYS A 72 -0.30 -9.32 -10.00
CA CYS A 72 0.54 -10.02 -9.03
C CYS A 72 2.01 -9.74 -9.34
N LEU A 73 2.78 -9.31 -8.33
CA LEU A 73 4.21 -8.99 -8.50
C LEU A 73 5.13 -10.20 -8.33
N VAL A 74 4.58 -11.38 -8.04
CA VAL A 74 5.31 -12.64 -8.00
C VAL A 74 4.77 -13.59 -9.05
N GLU A 75 5.64 -14.34 -9.71
CA GLU A 75 5.23 -15.46 -10.55
C GLU A 75 4.56 -16.50 -9.65
N THR A 76 3.26 -16.71 -9.83
CA THR A 76 2.60 -17.88 -9.28
C THR A 76 3.17 -19.08 -10.01
N ILE A 77 3.96 -19.89 -9.30
CA ILE A 77 4.39 -21.20 -9.80
C ILE A 77 3.11 -22.04 -9.88
N ASP A 78 2.51 -22.08 -11.06
CA ASP A 78 1.43 -23.00 -11.36
C ASP A 78 2.01 -24.41 -11.25
N GLY A 79 1.60 -25.12 -10.20
CA GLY A 79 2.02 -26.49 -9.91
C GLY A 79 1.29 -27.53 -10.73
#